data_AF-A0A395NHY3-F1
#
_entry.id   AF-A0A395NHY3-F1
#
_cell.length_a   1.000
_cell.length_b   1.000
_cell.length_c   1.000
_cell.angle_alpha   90.00
_cell.angle_beta   90.00
_cell.angle_gamma   90.00
#
_symmetry.space_group_name_H-M   'P 1'
#
loop_
_entity.id
_entity.type
_entity.pdbx_description
1 polymer ?
#
loop_
_entity_poly.entity_id
_entity_poly.type
_entity_poly.pdbx_seq_one_letter_code
_entity_poly.pdbx_strand_id
1 'polypeptide(L)'
;MQTKRTRALAAAAKFSKPDAGHQYRVFFVDGSSITKPNDNSESSVPGDASVTHLGAAVVYKPREGSQNWQVRYFAILNRRGSTLAEQAAIADGLDIATREAMLVRGQNCIGPKGAAAKVIVFTDSVSALQRIQKIQKSAVTEAQLLGDPIIHKLITRSQYLRRIGVQLELRWVPGHSKVEGNALADTEARYAAKNQDIGVLLGEELRLLDSEVIPNDVNEHDPQNNTRRGKS
;
A
#
# COMPACT_ATOMS: atom_id res chain seq x y z
N MET A 1 12.08 14.76 20.43
CA MET A 1 12.05 14.05 19.13
C MET A 1 12.80 12.72 19.15
N GLN A 2 13.94 12.60 19.85
CA GLN A 2 14.75 11.37 19.98
C GLN A 2 13.92 10.10 20.28
N THR A 3 12.97 10.19 21.21
CA THR A 3 12.14 9.07 21.66
C THR A 3 11.19 8.52 20.59
N LYS A 4 10.67 9.36 19.68
CA LYS A 4 9.80 8.91 18.57
C LYS A 4 10.60 8.15 17.52
N ARG A 5 11.78 8.66 17.15
CA ARG A 5 12.70 8.01 16.18
C ARG A 5 13.15 6.65 16.68
N THR A 6 13.60 6.55 17.93
CA THR A 6 14.05 5.29 18.52
C THR A 6 12.94 4.25 18.57
N ARG A 7 11.71 4.65 18.94
CA ARG A 7 10.54 3.74 18.96
C ARG A 7 10.16 3.25 17.57
N ALA A 8 10.13 4.15 16.58
CA ALA A 8 9.82 3.79 15.19
C ALA A 8 10.84 2.79 14.64
N LEU A 9 12.13 3.06 14.88
CA LEU A 9 13.21 2.18 14.47
C LEU A 9 13.13 0.80 15.14
N ALA A 10 12.92 0.76 16.46
CA ALA A 10 12.78 -0.50 17.19
C ALA A 10 11.59 -1.32 16.71
N ALA A 11 10.46 -0.67 16.38
CA ALA A 11 9.30 -1.34 15.80
C ALA A 11 9.64 -1.93 14.43
N ALA A 12 10.21 -1.14 13.52
CA ALA A 12 10.57 -1.62 12.19
C ALA A 12 11.56 -2.81 12.27
N ALA A 13 12.63 -2.68 13.07
CA ALA A 13 13.62 -3.74 13.27
C ALA A 13 13.02 -5.02 13.88
N LYS A 14 12.03 -4.90 14.78
CA LYS A 14 11.30 -6.04 15.34
C LYS A 14 10.53 -6.78 14.24
N PHE A 15 9.82 -6.05 13.39
CA PHE A 15 8.96 -6.61 12.35
C PHE A 15 9.70 -7.06 11.08
N SER A 16 10.95 -6.65 10.89
CA SER A 16 11.83 -7.21 9.84
C SER A 16 12.29 -8.64 10.13
N LYS A 17 12.19 -9.10 11.40
CA LYS A 17 12.60 -10.45 11.78
C LYS A 17 11.57 -11.50 11.33
N PRO A 18 12.00 -12.71 10.97
CA PRO A 18 11.13 -13.75 10.42
C PRO A 18 10.05 -14.23 11.41
N ASP A 19 10.40 -14.25 12.70
CA ASP A 19 9.55 -14.78 13.77
C ASP A 19 8.54 -13.77 14.30
N ALA A 20 8.26 -12.67 13.58
CA ALA A 20 7.28 -11.68 14.02
C ALA A 20 5.84 -12.24 14.16
N GLY A 21 5.64 -13.50 13.78
CA GLY A 21 4.43 -14.29 13.99
C GLY A 21 3.54 -14.31 12.75
N HIS A 22 2.93 -15.47 12.48
CA HIS A 22 2.06 -15.73 11.34
C HIS A 22 0.84 -14.79 11.23
N GLN A 23 0.58 -13.98 12.26
CA GLN A 23 -0.53 -13.03 12.33
C GLN A 23 -0.22 -11.69 11.64
N TYR A 24 1.06 -11.35 11.44
CA TYR A 24 1.47 -10.06 10.90
C TYR A 24 1.99 -10.21 9.47
N ARG A 25 1.48 -9.38 8.56
CA ARG A 25 2.03 -9.16 7.22
C ARG A 25 2.71 -7.81 7.20
N VAL A 26 4.00 -7.80 6.89
CA VAL A 26 4.86 -6.62 7.01
C VAL A 26 5.32 -6.22 5.63
N PHE A 27 5.06 -4.95 5.30
CA PHE A 27 5.45 -4.32 4.05
C PHE A 27 6.32 -3.11 4.37
N PHE A 28 7.38 -2.91 3.62
CA PHE A 28 8.16 -1.68 3.54
C PHE A 28 7.91 -1.07 2.17
N VAL A 29 7.56 0.21 2.12
CA VAL A 29 7.24 0.90 0.87
C VAL A 29 7.99 2.21 0.80
N ASP A 30 8.40 2.58 -0.41
CA ASP A 30 9.08 3.85 -0.65
C ASP A 30 8.78 4.40 -2.04
N GLY A 31 8.81 5.73 -2.16
CA GLY A 31 8.65 6.48 -3.39
C GLY A 31 9.84 7.38 -3.66
N SER A 32 10.38 7.32 -4.88
CA SER A 32 11.50 8.14 -5.31
C SER A 32 11.15 9.06 -6.47
N SER A 33 11.83 10.21 -6.53
CA SER A 33 11.75 11.16 -7.62
C SER A 33 13.14 11.59 -8.06
N ILE A 34 13.42 11.54 -9.36
CA ILE A 34 14.69 11.97 -9.95
C ILE A 34 14.37 13.01 -11.02
N THR A 35 14.89 14.22 -10.85
CA THR A 35 14.78 15.28 -11.86
C THR A 35 16.02 15.25 -12.73
N LYS A 36 15.82 15.09 -14.03
CA LYS A 36 16.89 15.18 -15.04
C LYS A 36 16.72 16.47 -15.87
N PRO A 37 17.82 17.11 -16.29
CA PRO A 37 17.75 18.14 -17.31
C PRO A 37 17.16 17.55 -18.60
N ASN A 38 16.36 18.33 -19.31
CA ASN A 38 15.77 17.89 -20.58
C ASN A 38 16.83 17.97 -21.68
N ASP A 39 17.37 16.82 -22.12
CA ASP A 39 18.43 16.76 -23.14
C ASP A 39 17.91 17.08 -24.56
N ASN A 40 16.60 17.21 -24.76
CA ASN A 40 15.97 17.55 -26.05
C ASN A 40 15.89 19.07 -26.30
N SER A 41 16.99 19.80 -26.06
CA SER A 41 17.07 21.24 -26.28
C SER A 41 17.29 21.62 -27.75
N GLU A 42 16.40 21.20 -28.65
CA GLU A 42 16.15 21.93 -29.91
C GLU A 42 14.90 22.83 -29.82
N SER A 43 14.13 22.75 -28.73
CA SER A 43 12.99 23.62 -28.47
C SER A 43 13.45 24.94 -27.83
N SER A 44 13.46 26.01 -28.63
CA SER A 44 13.75 27.40 -28.25
C SER A 44 12.65 28.07 -27.41
N VAL A 45 11.87 27.30 -26.64
CA VAL A 45 10.84 27.82 -25.72
C VAL A 45 11.44 27.96 -24.31
N PRO A 46 11.55 29.18 -23.76
CA PRO A 46 12.03 29.40 -22.40
C PRO A 46 10.98 28.91 -21.40
N GLY A 47 11.21 27.76 -20.75
CA GLY A 47 10.37 27.32 -19.63
C GLY A 47 10.30 25.82 -19.30
N ASP A 48 10.77 24.92 -20.18
CA ASP A 48 10.49 23.48 -20.03
C ASP A 48 11.74 22.59 -19.87
N ALA A 49 12.59 22.92 -18.89
CA ALA A 49 13.97 22.40 -18.83
C ALA A 49 14.23 21.27 -17.81
N SER A 50 13.21 20.59 -17.27
CA SER A 50 13.48 19.38 -16.47
C SER A 50 12.33 18.38 -16.48
N VAL A 51 12.68 17.11 -16.66
CA VAL A 51 11.75 15.98 -16.57
C VAL A 51 11.95 15.29 -15.23
N THR A 52 10.88 15.21 -14.43
CA THR A 52 10.89 14.44 -13.18
C THR A 52 10.39 13.03 -13.45
N HIS A 53 11.24 12.06 -13.20
CA HIS A 53 10.91 10.64 -13.20
C HIS A 53 10.54 10.19 -11.81
N LEU A 54 9.52 9.35 -11.71
CA LEU A 54 9.01 8.83 -10.46
C LEU A 54 9.14 7.30 -10.45
N GLY A 55 9.44 6.75 -9.28
CA GLY A 55 9.53 5.31 -9.05
C GLY A 55 8.97 4.95 -7.69
N ALA A 56 8.34 3.79 -7.58
CA ALA A 56 7.79 3.28 -6.34
C ALA A 56 8.23 1.84 -6.13
N ALA A 57 8.35 1.43 -4.87
CA ALA A 57 8.68 0.06 -4.51
C ALA A 57 7.94 -0.42 -3.27
N VAL A 58 7.71 -1.73 -3.24
CA VAL A 58 7.11 -2.49 -2.15
C VAL A 58 8.00 -3.70 -1.87
N VAL A 59 8.39 -3.85 -0.62
CA VAL A 59 9.24 -4.93 -0.12
C VAL A 59 8.53 -5.65 1.01
N TYR A 60 8.40 -6.97 0.92
CA TYR A 60 7.62 -7.76 1.87
C TYR A 60 8.15 -9.19 1.98
N LYS A 61 7.81 -9.89 3.06
CA LYS A 61 8.11 -11.33 3.19
C LYS A 61 6.87 -12.15 2.85
N PRO A 62 6.97 -13.13 1.94
CA PRO A 62 5.86 -14.01 1.62
C PRO A 62 5.54 -14.92 2.81
N ARG A 63 4.36 -15.56 2.80
CA ARG A 63 3.93 -16.41 3.93
C ARG A 63 4.68 -17.73 4.00
N GLU A 64 5.01 -18.28 2.85
CA GLU A 64 5.48 -19.65 2.72
C GLU A 64 6.99 -19.71 2.88
N GLY A 65 7.45 -19.74 4.14
CA GLY A 65 8.76 -20.24 4.56
C GLY A 65 10.01 -19.53 4.02
N SER A 66 9.88 -18.64 3.04
CA SER A 66 10.98 -17.90 2.46
C SER A 66 11.37 -16.78 3.41
N GLN A 67 12.62 -16.86 3.85
CA GLN A 67 13.27 -15.81 4.62
C GLN A 67 13.59 -14.57 3.78
N ASN A 68 13.48 -14.69 2.46
CA ASN A 68 13.89 -13.68 1.52
C ASN A 68 12.81 -12.63 1.30
N TRP A 69 13.26 -11.38 1.23
CA TRP A 69 12.43 -10.27 0.81
C TRP A 69 11.99 -10.46 -0.64
N GLN A 70 10.68 -10.35 -0.87
CA GLN A 70 10.10 -10.15 -2.18
C GLN A 70 10.05 -8.66 -2.46
N VAL A 71 10.34 -8.29 -3.69
CA VAL A 71 10.45 -6.90 -4.13
C VAL A 71 9.57 -6.73 -5.35
N ARG A 72 8.73 -5.69 -5.32
CA ARG A 72 8.01 -5.17 -6.47
C ARG A 72 8.35 -3.70 -6.63
N TYR A 73 8.67 -3.26 -7.82
CA TYR A 73 8.92 -1.86 -8.13
C TYR A 73 8.39 -1.52 -9.52
N PHE A 74 8.08 -0.23 -9.74
CA PHE A 74 7.57 0.25 -11.01
C PHE A 74 7.83 1.74 -11.18
N ALA A 75 8.04 2.16 -12.43
CA ALA A 75 8.13 3.57 -12.78
C ALA A 75 6.72 4.16 -12.97
N ILE A 76 6.53 5.41 -12.53
CA ILE A 76 5.25 6.11 -12.62
C ILE A 76 5.34 7.15 -13.74
N LEU A 77 4.63 6.87 -14.83
CA LEU A 77 4.65 7.71 -16.03
C LEU A 77 3.66 8.89 -15.91
N ASN A 78 4.00 10.00 -16.58
CA ASN A 78 3.09 11.14 -16.79
C ASN A 78 2.50 11.77 -15.52
N ARG A 79 3.28 11.79 -14.44
CA ARG A 79 2.92 12.40 -13.14
C ARG A 79 4.10 13.15 -12.55
N ARG A 80 3.81 14.10 -11.68
CA ARG A 80 4.82 14.93 -10.97
C ARG A 80 4.57 14.88 -9.46
N GLY A 81 5.66 15.00 -8.70
CA GLY A 81 5.66 15.13 -7.24
C GLY A 81 6.09 13.86 -6.53
N SER A 82 7.10 13.98 -5.65
CA SER A 82 7.62 12.88 -4.83
C SER A 82 6.55 12.25 -3.94
N THR A 83 5.67 13.06 -3.35
CA THR A 83 4.55 12.55 -2.53
C THR A 83 3.63 11.62 -3.32
N LEU A 84 3.51 11.77 -4.63
CA LEU A 84 2.70 10.87 -5.45
C LEU A 84 3.34 9.48 -5.56
N ALA A 85 4.67 9.41 -5.73
CA ALA A 85 5.39 8.14 -5.75
C ALA A 85 5.23 7.37 -4.43
N GLU A 86 5.29 8.09 -3.32
CA GLU A 86 5.09 7.55 -1.97
C GLU A 86 3.68 6.98 -1.78
N GLN A 87 2.67 7.73 -2.24
CA GLN A 87 1.28 7.28 -2.18
C GLN A 87 1.03 6.07 -3.08
N ALA A 88 1.64 6.04 -4.27
CA ALA A 88 1.56 4.89 -5.17
C ALA A 88 2.20 3.64 -4.56
N ALA A 89 3.35 3.78 -3.90
CA ALA A 89 4.03 2.69 -3.20
C ALA A 89 3.14 2.11 -2.08
N ILE A 90 2.52 2.97 -1.26
CA ILE A 90 1.57 2.53 -0.22
C ILE A 90 0.36 1.85 -0.87
N ALA A 91 -0.22 2.44 -1.92
CA ALA A 91 -1.38 1.90 -2.60
C ALA A 91 -1.12 0.49 -3.16
N ASP A 92 0.07 0.28 -3.72
CA ASP A 92 0.46 -1.01 -4.25
C ASP A 92 0.74 -2.04 -3.15
N GLY A 93 1.36 -1.61 -2.04
CA GLY A 93 1.52 -2.45 -0.86
C GLY A 93 0.19 -2.94 -0.27
N LEU A 94 -0.83 -2.08 -0.23
CA LEU A 94 -2.18 -2.47 0.22
C LEU A 94 -2.86 -3.46 -0.73
N ASP A 95 -2.59 -3.35 -2.02
CA ASP A 95 -3.15 -4.23 -3.03
C ASP A 95 -2.52 -5.62 -2.99
N ILE A 96 -1.19 -5.71 -2.85
CA ILE A 96 -0.52 -6.98 -2.56
C ILE A 96 -1.09 -7.59 -1.27
N ALA A 97 -1.17 -6.81 -0.19
CA ALA A 97 -1.71 -7.29 1.09
C ALA A 97 -3.16 -7.80 0.96
N THR A 98 -3.96 -7.16 0.11
CA THR A 98 -5.34 -7.58 -0.18
C THR A 98 -5.37 -8.92 -0.89
N ARG A 99 -4.59 -9.08 -1.97
CA ARG A 99 -4.50 -10.35 -2.71
C ARG A 99 -4.02 -11.49 -1.83
N GLU A 100 -2.98 -11.26 -1.02
CA GLU A 100 -2.49 -12.26 -0.07
C GLU A 100 -3.53 -12.64 0.99
N ALA A 101 -4.29 -11.66 1.51
CA ALA A 101 -5.35 -11.94 2.47
C ALA A 101 -6.52 -12.73 1.87
N MET A 102 -6.86 -12.49 0.60
CA MET A 102 -7.88 -13.23 -0.13
C MET A 102 -7.48 -14.70 -0.32
N LEU A 103 -6.24 -14.98 -0.74
CA LEU A 103 -5.74 -16.34 -0.93
C LEU A 103 -5.86 -17.17 0.35
N VAL A 104 -5.57 -16.56 1.50
CA VAL A 104 -5.66 -17.18 2.83
C VAL A 104 -7.12 -17.46 3.21
N ARG A 105 -8.03 -16.52 2.96
CA ARG A 105 -9.46 -16.74 3.24
C ARG A 105 -10.05 -17.86 2.39
N GLY A 106 -9.67 -17.94 1.11
CA GLY A 106 -10.09 -19.02 0.22
C GLY A 106 -9.59 -20.41 0.66
N GLN A 107 -8.50 -20.46 1.43
CA GLN A 107 -7.88 -21.70 1.90
C GLN A 107 -8.40 -22.20 3.26
N ASN A 108 -9.50 -21.65 3.81
CA ASN A 108 -10.11 -22.10 5.09
C ASN A 108 -9.13 -22.17 6.29
N CYS A 109 -8.00 -21.46 6.25
CA CYS A 109 -7.07 -21.41 7.37
C CYS A 109 -7.56 -20.36 8.37
N ILE A 110 -8.57 -20.76 9.15
CA ILE A 110 -8.95 -20.14 10.42
C ILE A 110 -7.67 -20.12 11.27
N GLY A 111 -7.04 -18.95 11.37
CA GLY A 111 -5.96 -18.74 12.34
C GLY A 111 -6.42 -19.16 13.73
N PRO A 112 -5.50 -19.51 14.64
CA PRO A 112 -5.85 -19.94 16.00
C PRO A 112 -6.92 -19.01 16.59
N LYS A 113 -8.05 -19.62 16.98
CA LYS A 113 -9.32 -18.98 17.37
C LYS A 113 -9.10 -17.61 18.06
N GLY A 114 -9.43 -16.52 17.36
CA GLY A 114 -9.71 -15.22 17.97
C GLY A 114 -8.79 -14.05 17.64
N ALA A 115 -7.63 -14.26 17.00
CA ALA A 115 -6.69 -13.17 16.73
C ALA A 115 -6.84 -12.62 15.30
N ALA A 116 -7.29 -11.37 15.14
CA ALA A 116 -7.45 -10.72 13.84
C ALA A 116 -6.11 -10.63 13.09
N ALA A 117 -6.08 -11.01 11.81
CA ALA A 117 -4.91 -10.84 10.97
C ALA A 117 -4.54 -9.35 10.87
N LYS A 118 -3.24 -9.04 10.80
CA LYS A 118 -2.76 -7.65 10.78
C LYS A 118 -1.83 -7.40 9.61
N VAL A 119 -2.05 -6.31 8.90
CA VAL A 119 -1.15 -5.77 7.88
C VAL A 119 -0.48 -4.52 8.45
N ILE A 120 0.84 -4.48 8.41
CA ILE A 120 1.65 -3.33 8.82
C ILE A 120 2.42 -2.85 7.59
N VAL A 121 2.21 -1.59 7.20
CA VAL A 121 2.97 -0.94 6.13
C VAL A 121 3.86 0.13 6.73
N PHE A 122 5.16 -0.01 6.53
CA PHE A 122 6.18 0.95 6.91
C PHE A 122 6.56 1.84 5.72
N THR A 123 6.62 3.15 5.93
CA THR A 123 7.11 4.16 4.98
C THR A 123 7.92 5.20 5.75
N ASP A 124 8.93 5.80 5.13
CA ASP A 124 9.65 6.92 5.75
C ASP A 124 9.04 8.30 5.45
N SER A 125 7.98 8.31 4.64
CA SER A 125 7.27 9.50 4.20
C SER A 125 6.18 9.94 5.18
N VAL A 126 6.55 10.84 6.10
CA VAL A 126 5.59 11.45 7.05
C VAL A 126 4.49 12.20 6.30
N SER A 127 4.82 12.85 5.19
CA SER A 127 3.88 13.61 4.36
C SER A 127 2.83 12.72 3.70
N ALA A 128 3.22 11.55 3.19
CA ALA A 128 2.27 10.57 2.65
C ALA A 128 1.31 10.07 3.72
N LEU A 129 1.83 9.73 4.93
CA LEU A 129 1.00 9.31 6.06
C LEU A 129 -0.02 10.37 6.47
N GLN A 130 0.42 11.63 6.59
CA GLN A 130 -0.46 12.74 6.93
C GLN A 130 -1.55 12.96 5.87
N ARG A 131 -1.18 12.86 4.58
CA ARG A 131 -2.14 13.01 3.48
C ARG A 131 -3.18 11.90 3.49
N ILE A 132 -2.77 10.65 3.68
CA ILE A 132 -3.70 9.51 3.80
C ILE A 132 -4.62 9.68 5.02
N GLN A 133 -4.09 10.08 6.18
CA GLN A 133 -4.89 10.33 7.37
C GLN A 133 -5.92 11.45 7.15
N LYS A 134 -5.55 12.51 6.41
CA LYS A 134 -6.49 13.58 6.05
C LYS A 134 -7.62 13.04 5.17
N ILE A 135 -7.27 12.27 4.15
CA ILE A 135 -8.24 11.64 3.24
C ILE A 135 -9.20 10.72 4.01
N GLN A 136 -8.70 9.93 4.96
CA GLN A 136 -9.53 9.03 5.78
C GLN A 136 -10.48 9.76 6.75
N LYS A 137 -10.14 10.99 7.16
CA LYS A 137 -10.96 11.80 8.09
C LYS A 137 -11.94 12.72 7.37
N SER A 138 -11.65 13.09 6.14
CA SER A 138 -12.53 13.92 5.33
C SER A 138 -13.59 13.05 4.63
N ALA A 139 -14.81 13.55 4.47
CA ALA A 139 -15.75 12.99 3.53
C ALA A 139 -15.16 13.17 2.13
N VAL A 140 -14.55 12.12 1.57
CA VAL A 140 -14.01 12.15 0.22
C VAL A 140 -15.19 12.19 -0.73
N THR A 141 -15.22 13.19 -1.61
CA THR A 141 -16.28 13.30 -2.62
C THR A 141 -16.10 12.21 -3.69
N GLU A 142 -17.20 11.75 -4.28
CA GLU A 142 -17.18 10.78 -5.37
C GLU A 142 -16.33 11.26 -6.56
N ALA A 143 -16.36 12.57 -6.86
CA ALA A 143 -15.51 13.18 -7.87
C ALA A 143 -14.00 13.09 -7.56
N GLN A 144 -13.59 13.19 -6.28
CA GLN A 144 -12.20 13.02 -5.88
C GLN A 144 -11.74 11.56 -5.95
N LEU A 145 -12.65 10.61 -5.67
CA LEU A 145 -12.39 9.17 -5.83
C LEU A 145 -12.20 8.82 -7.30
N LEU A 146 -13.07 9.33 -8.18
CA LEU A 146 -12.99 9.07 -9.62
C LEU A 146 -11.82 9.80 -10.30
N GLY A 147 -11.36 10.92 -9.73
CA GLY A 147 -10.33 11.78 -10.33
C GLY A 147 -8.88 11.39 -10.04
N ASP A 148 -8.61 10.65 -8.95
CA ASP A 148 -7.26 10.22 -8.59
C ASP A 148 -7.20 8.70 -8.32
N PRO A 149 -6.65 7.92 -9.26
CA PRO A 149 -6.73 6.47 -9.19
C PRO A 149 -5.83 5.90 -8.06
N ILE A 150 -4.78 6.61 -7.63
CA ILE A 150 -3.98 6.20 -6.47
C ILE A 150 -4.81 6.35 -5.18
N ILE A 151 -5.51 7.47 -5.04
CA ILE A 151 -6.38 7.70 -3.88
C ILE A 151 -7.54 6.71 -3.85
N HIS A 152 -8.13 6.43 -5.01
CA HIS A 152 -9.12 5.36 -5.15
C HIS A 152 -8.58 4.03 -4.63
N LYS A 153 -7.42 3.57 -5.14
CA LYS A 153 -6.75 2.32 -4.73
C LYS A 153 -6.50 2.28 -3.21
N LEU A 154 -5.97 3.36 -2.65
CA LEU A 154 -5.70 3.47 -1.21
C LEU A 154 -6.97 3.25 -0.38
N ILE A 155 -8.06 3.94 -0.73
CA ILE A 155 -9.31 3.89 0.02
C ILE A 155 -9.98 2.52 -0.14
N THR A 156 -10.15 2.05 -1.38
CA THR A 156 -10.86 0.79 -1.64
C THR A 156 -10.14 -0.40 -1.01
N ARG A 157 -8.80 -0.49 -1.15
CA ARG A 157 -8.02 -1.59 -0.55
C ARG A 157 -7.97 -1.52 0.97
N SER A 158 -7.83 -0.32 1.56
CA SER A 158 -7.87 -0.20 3.03
C SER A 158 -9.24 -0.53 3.62
N GLN A 159 -10.34 -0.11 2.98
CA GLN A 159 -11.70 -0.49 3.37
C GLN A 159 -11.96 -1.98 3.20
N TYR A 160 -11.49 -2.57 2.10
CA TYR A 160 -11.65 -4.00 1.84
C TYR A 160 -10.94 -4.85 2.90
N LEU A 161 -9.67 -4.57 3.21
CA LEU A 161 -8.92 -5.24 4.28
C LEU A 161 -9.70 -5.20 5.61
N ARG A 162 -10.24 -4.03 5.97
CA ARG A 162 -11.08 -3.89 7.16
C ARG A 162 -12.34 -4.75 7.10
N ARG A 163 -13.05 -4.76 5.97
CA ARG A 163 -14.27 -5.56 5.75
C ARG A 163 -14.02 -7.05 5.92
N ILE A 164 -12.85 -7.55 5.50
CA ILE A 164 -12.50 -8.98 5.65
C ILE A 164 -11.91 -9.33 7.03
N GLY A 165 -11.90 -8.38 7.97
CA GLY A 165 -11.42 -8.57 9.35
C GLY A 165 -9.90 -8.45 9.52
N VAL A 166 -9.21 -7.83 8.55
CA VAL A 166 -7.77 -7.56 8.63
C VAL A 166 -7.56 -6.15 9.20
N GLN A 167 -6.78 -6.05 10.27
CA GLN A 167 -6.38 -4.75 10.83
C GLN A 167 -5.23 -4.17 10.00
N LEU A 168 -5.44 -2.99 9.41
CA LEU A 168 -4.39 -2.23 8.73
C LEU A 168 -3.74 -1.22 9.68
N GLU A 169 -2.41 -1.20 9.71
CA GLU A 169 -1.61 -0.18 10.38
C GLU A 169 -0.58 0.43 9.44
N LEU A 170 -0.64 1.75 9.24
CA LEU A 170 0.40 2.51 8.56
C LEU A 170 1.36 3.10 9.59
N ARG A 171 2.65 2.82 9.46
CA ARG A 171 3.67 3.21 10.43
C ARG A 171 4.81 3.95 9.75
N TRP A 172 5.31 4.98 10.42
CA TRP A 172 6.52 5.66 10.00
C TRP A 172 7.76 4.87 10.42
N VAL A 173 8.75 4.80 9.55
CA VAL A 173 10.11 4.33 9.85
C VAL A 173 11.10 5.43 9.44
N PRO A 174 12.18 5.70 10.19
CA PRO A 174 13.11 6.75 9.77
C PRO A 174 13.85 6.35 8.48
N GLY A 175 13.95 7.28 7.53
CA GLY A 175 14.81 7.12 6.36
C GLY A 175 16.28 6.90 6.76
N HIS A 176 17.03 6.19 5.90
CA HIS A 176 18.44 5.84 6.10
C HIS A 176 18.73 5.13 7.44
N SER A 177 17.77 4.38 7.99
CA SER A 177 17.87 3.76 9.31
C SER A 177 18.50 2.36 9.34
N LYS A 178 19.06 1.90 8.20
CA LYS A 178 19.62 0.55 8.01
C LYS A 178 18.64 -0.60 8.31
N VAL A 179 17.33 -0.33 8.39
CA VAL A 179 16.32 -1.38 8.40
C VAL A 179 16.30 -1.99 7.00
N GLU A 180 16.65 -3.27 6.90
CA GLU A 180 16.88 -3.97 5.63
C GLU A 180 15.74 -3.78 4.63
N GLY A 181 14.49 -4.10 5.01
CA GLY A 181 13.34 -3.94 4.12
C GLY A 181 13.12 -2.50 3.65
N ASN A 182 13.39 -1.51 4.51
CA ASN A 182 13.30 -0.09 4.13
C ASN A 182 14.43 0.32 3.19
N ALA A 183 15.65 -0.16 3.42
CA ALA A 183 16.80 0.13 2.57
C ALA A 183 16.63 -0.49 1.17
N LEU A 184 16.04 -1.69 1.11
CA LEU A 184 15.66 -2.33 -0.15
C LEU A 184 14.59 -1.50 -0.87
N ALA A 185 13.50 -1.13 -0.19
CA ALA A 185 12.46 -0.31 -0.81
C ALA A 185 13.01 1.00 -1.41
N ASP A 186 13.89 1.70 -0.68
CA ASP A 186 14.54 2.92 -1.14
C ASP A 186 15.48 2.72 -2.33
N THR A 187 16.24 1.62 -2.33
CA THR A 187 17.11 1.27 -3.44
C THR A 187 16.30 1.01 -4.72
N GLU A 188 15.22 0.24 -4.58
CA GLU A 188 14.39 -0.23 -5.70
C GLU A 188 13.47 0.87 -6.24
N ALA A 189 12.96 1.75 -5.38
CA ALA A 189 12.21 2.93 -5.80
C ALA A 189 13.10 3.89 -6.61
N ARG A 190 14.36 4.09 -6.17
CA ARG A 190 15.35 4.87 -6.94
C ARG A 190 15.70 4.18 -8.26
N TYR A 191 15.83 2.86 -8.28
CA TYR A 191 16.07 2.11 -9.51
C TYR A 191 14.92 2.33 -10.50
N ALA A 192 13.67 2.19 -10.06
CA ALA A 192 12.50 2.45 -10.90
C ALA A 192 12.45 3.92 -11.41
N ALA A 193 12.77 4.90 -10.57
CA ALA A 193 12.84 6.30 -11.01
C ALA A 193 13.92 6.55 -12.07
N LYS A 194 14.98 5.72 -12.14
CA LYS A 194 16.02 5.84 -13.17
C LYS A 194 15.64 5.16 -14.49
N ASN A 195 14.85 4.09 -14.42
CA ASN A 195 14.52 3.20 -15.53
C ASN A 195 13.02 3.34 -15.87
N GLN A 196 12.68 4.22 -16.81
CA GLN A 196 11.28 4.49 -17.17
C GLN A 196 10.68 3.48 -18.17
N ASP A 197 11.52 2.58 -18.71
CA ASP A 197 11.16 1.45 -19.58
C ASP A 197 10.33 0.37 -18.85
N ILE A 198 10.48 0.28 -17.53
CA ILE A 198 9.61 -0.53 -16.65
C ILE A 198 8.37 0.23 -16.17
N GLY A 199 7.99 1.30 -16.88
CA GLY A 199 6.89 2.19 -16.53
C GLY A 199 5.54 1.51 -16.61
N VAL A 200 4.71 1.80 -15.62
CA VAL A 200 3.30 1.39 -15.62
C VAL A 200 2.42 2.64 -15.73
N LEU A 201 1.46 2.61 -16.65
CA LEU A 201 0.38 3.59 -16.68
C LEU A 201 -0.59 3.26 -15.54
N LEU A 202 -0.55 4.07 -14.48
CA LEU A 202 -1.40 3.90 -13.29
C LEU A 202 -2.90 3.73 -13.63
N GLY A 203 -3.38 4.26 -14.75
CA GLY A 203 -4.78 4.13 -15.18
C GLY A 203 -5.18 2.75 -15.74
N GLU A 204 -4.25 2.00 -16.34
CA GLU A 204 -4.56 0.70 -16.96
C GLU A 204 -4.55 -0.44 -15.94
N GLU A 205 -3.56 -0.46 -15.05
CA GLU A 205 -3.49 -1.49 -14.01
C GLU A 205 -4.65 -1.36 -13.00
N LEU A 206 -5.17 -0.14 -12.82
CA LEU A 206 -6.30 0.11 -11.93
C LEU A 206 -7.66 -0.25 -12.52
N ARG A 207 -7.83 -0.16 -13.85
CA ARG A 207 -9.06 -0.57 -14.54
C ARG A 207 -9.21 -2.08 -14.64
N LEU A 208 -8.10 -2.81 -14.77
CA LEU A 208 -8.12 -4.28 -14.79
C LEU A 208 -8.58 -4.87 -13.44
N LEU A 209 -8.38 -4.13 -12.33
CA LEU A 209 -8.68 -4.58 -10.97
C LEU A 209 -10.12 -4.31 -10.49
N ASP A 210 -10.90 -3.48 -11.19
CA ASP A 210 -12.35 -3.34 -10.95
C ASP A 210 -13.14 -4.48 -11.62
N SER A 211 -12.51 -5.20 -12.56
CA SER A 211 -13.12 -6.32 -13.31
C SER A 211 -12.99 -7.67 -12.60
N GLU A 212 -12.00 -7.83 -11.72
CA GLU A 212 -11.89 -8.97 -10.80
C GLU A 212 -12.77 -8.74 -9.57
N VAL A 213 -14.08 -8.87 -9.79
CA VAL A 213 -15.15 -9.21 -8.85
C VAL A 213 -14.78 -9.04 -7.37
N ILE A 214 -15.11 -7.88 -6.79
CA ILE A 214 -15.49 -7.83 -5.38
C ILE A 214 -16.81 -8.62 -5.31
N PRO A 215 -16.89 -9.80 -4.67
CA PRO A 215 -18.18 -10.48 -4.57
C PRO A 215 -19.12 -9.61 -3.76
N ASN A 216 -20.17 -9.12 -4.42
CA ASN A 216 -21.36 -8.59 -3.79
C ASN A 216 -22.11 -9.77 -3.19
N ASP A 217 -21.58 -10.32 -2.10
CA ASP A 217 -22.30 -11.32 -1.32
C ASP A 217 -22.35 -10.86 0.13
N VAL A 218 -23.43 -10.14 0.43
CA VAL A 218 -24.08 -10.23 1.72
C VAL A 218 -25.58 -10.21 1.44
N ASN A 219 -26.14 -11.40 1.29
CA ASN A 219 -27.55 -11.65 1.57
C ASN A 219 -27.90 -11.03 2.92
N GLU A 220 -28.94 -10.21 2.92
CA GLU A 220 -29.69 -9.84 4.11
C GLU A 220 -30.24 -11.14 4.74
N HIS A 221 -29.52 -11.68 5.72
CA HIS A 221 -30.13 -12.56 6.70
C HIS A 221 -30.73 -11.70 7.80
N ASP A 222 -32.02 -11.41 7.64
CA ASP A 222 -32.91 -10.96 8.70
C ASP A 222 -33.38 -12.19 9.50
N PRO A 223 -32.99 -12.38 10.77
CA PRO A 223 -33.57 -13.39 11.62
C PRO A 223 -34.63 -12.73 12.49
N GLN A 224 -35.81 -12.46 11.92
CA GLN A 224 -36.97 -12.09 12.71
C GLN A 224 -38.05 -13.19 12.71
N ASN A 225 -38.05 -13.89 13.84
CA ASN A 225 -39.23 -13.98 14.71
C ASN A 225 -40.32 -14.98 14.30
N ASN A 226 -40.25 -16.20 14.84
CA ASN A 226 -41.47 -16.88 15.25
C ASN A 226 -41.26 -17.89 16.38
N THR A 227 -41.23 -17.37 17.62
CA THR A 227 -41.47 -18.17 18.81
C THR A 227 -42.62 -17.54 19.58
N ARG A 228 -43.76 -18.25 19.62
CA ARG A 228 -44.77 -18.36 20.70
C ARG A 228 -46.21 -18.30 20.15
N ARG A 229 -46.89 -19.44 20.17
CA ARG A 229 -47.85 -19.78 21.24
C ARG A 229 -48.46 -21.16 20.97
N GLY A 230 -48.23 -22.07 21.92
CA GLY A 230 -49.14 -23.18 22.18
C GLY A 230 -49.99 -22.88 23.42
N LYS A 231 -51.14 -23.57 23.50
CA LYS A 231 -52.12 -23.69 24.60
C LYS A 231 -53.17 -22.57 24.69
N SER A 232 -54.41 -22.84 24.30
CA SER A 232 -55.37 -23.70 25.00
C SER A 232 -56.37 -24.28 24.00
#